data_AF-A0A2J8KTW0-F1
#
_entry.id   AF-A0A2J8KTW0-F1
#
_cell.length_a   1.000
_cell.length_b   1.000
_cell.length_c   1.000
_cell.angle_alpha   90.00
_cell.angle_beta   90.00
_cell.angle_gamma   90.00
#
_symmetry.space_group_name_H-M   'P 1'
#
loop_
_entity.id
_entity.type
_entity.pdbx_description
1 polymer ?
#
loop_
_entity_poly.entity_id
_entity_poly.type
_entity_poly.pdbx_seq_one_letter_code
_entity_poly.pdbx_strand_id
1 'polypeptide(L)'
;MQISQVPRSKALEVTKLAIEAGFRHIDSAHLYNNEEQVGLAIRSKIADGSVKREDIFYTSKLWSTFHRPELVRPALENSLKKAQLDYVDLYLIHSPMSLKPGEELSPTDENGKVIFDIVDLCTTWEAMEKCKDAGLAKSIGVSNFNRRQLEMILN
;
A
#
# COMPACT_ATOMS: atom_id res chain seq x y z
N MET A 1 -8.17 15.98 9.73
CA MET A 1 -7.18 15.65 8.68
C MET A 1 -6.91 16.90 7.87
N GLN A 2 -5.66 17.35 7.80
CA GLN A 2 -5.27 18.52 7.01
C GLN A 2 -5.37 18.14 5.52
N ILE A 3 -6.12 18.90 4.73
CA ILE A 3 -6.14 18.74 3.27
C ILE A 3 -4.68 18.90 2.79
N SER A 4 -4.12 17.87 2.15
CA SER A 4 -2.79 17.97 1.54
C SER A 4 -2.75 19.20 0.64
N GLN A 5 -1.87 20.15 0.96
CA GLN A 5 -1.72 21.38 0.17
C GLN A 5 -1.11 21.10 -1.22
N VAL A 6 -0.54 19.91 -1.43
CA VAL A 6 0.07 19.51 -2.70
C VAL A 6 -0.99 18.87 -3.62
N PRO A 7 -1.18 19.37 -4.86
CA PRO A 7 -2.06 18.76 -5.83
C PRO A 7 -1.66 17.31 -6.12
N ARG A 8 -2.65 16.40 -6.18
CA ARG A 8 -2.40 14.97 -6.47
C ARG A 8 -1.64 14.75 -7.79
N SER A 9 -1.86 15.61 -8.78
CA SER A 9 -1.16 15.59 -10.08
C SER A 9 0.36 15.70 -9.95
N LYS A 10 0.88 16.28 -8.86
CA LYS A 10 2.33 16.41 -8.67
C LYS A 10 3.02 15.05 -8.55
N ALA A 11 2.34 14.04 -8.00
CA ALA A 11 2.86 12.67 -7.91
C ALA A 11 3.14 12.04 -9.29
N LEU A 12 2.32 12.35 -10.30
CA LEU A 12 2.53 11.89 -11.68
C LEU A 12 3.82 12.45 -12.26
N GLU A 13 4.00 13.78 -12.16
CA GLU A 13 5.16 14.49 -12.69
C GLU A 13 6.47 14.00 -12.04
N VAL A 14 6.54 14.00 -10.71
CA VAL A 14 7.78 13.66 -10.00
C VAL A 14 8.14 12.18 -10.13
N THR A 15 7.16 11.29 -10.30
CA THR A 15 7.45 9.86 -10.55
C THR A 15 8.06 9.65 -11.93
N LYS A 16 7.60 10.37 -12.96
CA LYS A 16 8.24 10.33 -14.29
C LYS A 16 9.68 10.82 -14.23
N LEU A 17 9.91 11.96 -13.57
CA LEU A 17 11.24 12.51 -13.36
C LEU A 17 12.15 11.54 -12.60
N ALA A 18 11.64 10.85 -11.58
CA ALA A 18 12.41 9.84 -10.85
C ALA A 18 12.82 8.66 -11.75
N ILE A 19 11.90 8.13 -12.58
CA ILE A 19 12.22 7.06 -13.52
C ILE A 19 13.26 7.50 -14.56
N GLU A 20 13.15 8.73 -15.06
CA GLU A 20 14.10 9.35 -15.99
C GLU A 20 15.47 9.56 -15.35
N ALA A 21 15.50 9.88 -14.05
CA ALA A 21 16.73 9.96 -13.25
C ALA A 21 17.33 8.58 -12.91
N GLY A 22 16.69 7.48 -13.31
CA GLY A 22 17.19 6.12 -13.12
C GLY A 22 16.59 5.35 -11.95
N PHE A 23 15.66 5.93 -11.17
CA PHE A 23 14.98 5.20 -10.10
C PHE A 23 14.12 4.08 -10.67
N ARG A 24 14.15 2.94 -9.99
CA ARG A 24 13.36 1.74 -10.32
C ARG A 24 12.51 1.25 -9.16
N HIS A 25 12.88 1.56 -7.93
CA HIS A 25 12.07 1.31 -6.75
C HIS A 25 11.19 2.53 -6.46
N ILE A 26 9.87 2.32 -6.47
CA ILE A 26 8.86 3.33 -6.19
C ILE A 26 8.02 2.86 -5.00
N ASP A 27 8.01 3.64 -3.93
CA ASP A 27 7.20 3.39 -2.74
C ASP A 27 5.92 4.22 -2.74
N SER A 28 4.79 3.58 -2.49
CA SER A 28 3.47 4.20 -2.36
C SER A 28 2.68 3.52 -1.22
N ALA A 29 1.45 3.94 -1.01
CA ALA A 29 0.53 3.33 -0.05
C ALA A 29 -0.90 3.80 -0.33
N HIS A 30 -1.88 2.99 0.07
CA HIS A 30 -3.30 3.37 0.05
C HIS A 30 -3.56 4.73 0.72
N LEU A 31 -2.96 4.94 1.91
CA LEU A 31 -3.09 6.16 2.70
C LEU A 31 -2.71 7.43 1.94
N TYR A 32 -1.71 7.35 1.05
CA TYR A 32 -1.14 8.54 0.40
C TYR A 32 -2.09 9.14 -0.64
N ASN A 33 -3.15 8.40 -1.00
CA ASN A 33 -4.15 8.83 -1.98
C ASN A 33 -3.49 9.31 -3.28
N ASN A 34 -2.45 8.61 -3.75
CA ASN A 34 -1.71 8.97 -4.97
C ASN A 34 -1.41 7.79 -5.91
N GLU A 35 -1.85 6.58 -5.57
CA GLU A 35 -1.55 5.34 -6.32
C GLU A 35 -1.99 5.42 -7.78
N GLU A 36 -3.08 6.13 -8.08
CA GLU A 36 -3.56 6.35 -9.44
C GLU A 36 -2.58 7.19 -10.27
N GLN A 37 -2.06 8.26 -9.68
CA GLN A 37 -1.10 9.17 -10.34
C GLN A 37 0.27 8.51 -10.50
N VAL A 38 0.72 7.77 -9.48
CA VAL A 38 1.98 7.00 -9.51
C VAL A 38 1.88 5.87 -10.53
N GLY A 39 0.79 5.10 -10.54
CA GLY A 39 0.56 4.06 -11.53
C GLY A 39 0.52 4.62 -12.95
N LEU A 40 -0.14 5.76 -13.17
CA LEU A 40 -0.17 6.41 -14.49
C LEU A 40 1.23 6.83 -14.95
N ALA A 41 2.09 7.31 -14.04
CA ALA A 41 3.48 7.64 -14.36
C ALA A 41 4.24 6.39 -14.83
N ILE A 42 4.18 5.30 -14.06
CA ILE A 42 4.83 4.03 -14.38
C ILE A 42 4.35 3.53 -15.75
N ARG A 43 3.03 3.44 -15.96
CA ARG A 43 2.46 2.97 -17.25
C ARG A 43 2.83 3.86 -18.42
N SER A 44 2.95 5.18 -18.22
CA SER A 44 3.41 6.09 -19.27
C SER A 44 4.85 5.80 -19.70
N LYS A 45 5.75 5.54 -18.73
CA LYS A 45 7.16 5.20 -18.99
C LYS A 45 7.34 3.78 -19.53
N ILE A 46 6.35 2.91 -19.33
CA ILE A 46 6.26 1.62 -20.03
C ILE A 46 5.81 1.83 -21.48
N ALA A 47 4.76 2.62 -21.69
CA ALA A 47 4.20 2.86 -23.01
C ALA A 47 5.16 3.60 -23.96
N ASP A 48 6.02 4.48 -23.44
CA ASP A 48 7.06 5.18 -24.22
C ASP A 48 8.34 4.35 -24.41
N GLY A 49 8.40 3.13 -23.84
CA GLY A 49 9.54 2.22 -23.96
C GLY A 49 10.73 2.54 -23.06
N SER A 50 10.63 3.51 -22.14
CA SER A 50 11.74 3.86 -21.23
C SER A 50 12.08 2.74 -20.24
N VAL A 51 11.08 1.97 -19.80
CA VAL A 51 11.21 0.84 -18.86
C VAL A 51 10.20 -0.25 -19.21
N LYS A 52 10.43 -1.47 -18.74
CA LYS A 52 9.43 -2.54 -18.73
C LYS A 52 8.80 -2.67 -17.33
N ARG A 53 7.72 -3.43 -17.21
CA ARG A 53 7.08 -3.66 -15.89
C ARG A 53 8.04 -4.36 -14.94
N GLU A 54 8.80 -5.33 -15.42
CA GLU A 54 9.80 -6.07 -14.65
C GLU A 54 11.02 -5.23 -14.22
N ASP A 55 11.23 -4.06 -14.82
CA ASP A 55 12.29 -3.14 -14.40
C ASP A 55 11.88 -2.31 -13.18
N ILE A 56 10.58 -2.22 -12.86
CA ILE A 56 10.04 -1.40 -11.77
C ILE A 56 9.72 -2.28 -10.57
N PHE A 57 10.23 -1.87 -9.41
CA PHE A 57 9.84 -2.42 -8.11
C PHE A 57 8.84 -1.47 -7.44
N TYR A 58 7.55 -1.80 -7.53
CA TYR A 58 6.47 -0.99 -6.94
C TYR A 58 6.01 -1.57 -5.61
N THR A 59 6.06 -0.73 -4.56
CA THR A 59 5.58 -1.07 -3.21
C THR A 59 4.26 -0.37 -2.92
N SER A 60 3.28 -1.10 -2.37
CA SER A 60 2.09 -0.52 -1.72
C SER A 60 1.92 -1.08 -0.30
N LYS A 61 1.01 -0.50 0.47
CA LYS A 61 0.82 -0.82 1.89
C LYS A 61 -0.65 -0.93 2.26
N LEU A 62 -0.99 -2.02 2.94
CA LEU A 62 -2.27 -2.27 3.59
C LEU A 62 -2.49 -1.26 4.71
N TRP A 63 -3.57 -0.48 4.60
CA TRP A 63 -3.91 0.51 5.61
C TRP A 63 -4.66 -0.09 6.80
N SER A 64 -4.53 0.54 7.97
CA SER A 64 -4.99 0.04 9.26
C SER A 64 -6.48 -0.29 9.40
N THR A 65 -7.34 0.30 8.57
CA THR A 65 -8.77 0.00 8.55
C THR A 65 -9.12 -1.30 7.82
N PHE A 66 -8.12 -1.99 7.25
CA PHE A 66 -8.27 -3.21 6.47
C PHE A 66 -7.50 -4.41 7.07
N HIS A 67 -7.13 -4.37 8.35
CA HIS A 67 -6.37 -5.46 8.99
C HIS A 67 -7.19 -6.73 9.20
N ARG A 68 -8.53 -6.67 9.22
CA ARG A 68 -9.34 -7.88 9.31
C ARG A 68 -9.05 -8.78 8.09
N PRO A 69 -8.83 -10.10 8.27
CA PRO A 69 -8.35 -10.97 7.19
C PRO A 69 -9.16 -10.90 5.89
N GLU A 70 -10.49 -10.79 6.01
CA GLU A 70 -11.42 -10.69 4.90
C GLU A 70 -11.29 -9.40 4.08
N LEU A 71 -10.64 -8.36 4.62
CA LEU A 71 -10.47 -7.06 3.98
C LEU A 71 -9.12 -6.88 3.29
N VAL A 72 -8.13 -7.72 3.62
CA VAL A 72 -6.75 -7.58 3.13
C VAL A 72 -6.66 -7.66 1.61
N ARG A 73 -7.22 -8.74 1.03
CA ARG A 73 -7.20 -8.93 -0.43
C ARG A 73 -8.01 -7.86 -1.18
N PRO A 74 -9.26 -7.54 -0.79
CA PRO A 74 -9.99 -6.44 -1.39
C PRO A 74 -9.24 -5.10 -1.37
N ALA A 75 -8.51 -4.81 -0.29
CA ALA A 75 -7.69 -3.60 -0.20
C ALA A 75 -6.53 -3.60 -1.22
N LEU A 76 -5.83 -4.73 -1.37
CA LEU A 76 -4.78 -4.89 -2.39
C LEU A 76 -5.35 -4.78 -3.80
N GLU A 77 -6.45 -5.45 -4.10
CA GLU A 77 -7.13 -5.40 -5.41
C GLU A 77 -7.56 -3.97 -5.75
N ASN A 78 -8.00 -3.18 -4.77
CA ASN A 78 -8.29 -1.77 -4.97
C ASN A 78 -7.03 -0.94 -5.28
N SER A 79 -5.92 -1.16 -4.58
CA SER A 79 -4.64 -0.51 -4.89
C SER A 79 -4.15 -0.88 -6.29
N LEU A 80 -4.21 -2.16 -6.68
CA LEU A 80 -3.90 -2.63 -8.04
C LEU A 80 -4.80 -1.99 -9.09
N LYS A 81 -6.11 -1.89 -8.82
CA LYS A 81 -7.07 -1.21 -9.71
C LYS A 81 -6.71 0.26 -9.88
N LYS A 82 -6.38 0.98 -8.81
CA LYS A 82 -5.98 2.40 -8.91
C LYS A 82 -4.67 2.55 -9.70
N ALA A 83 -3.68 1.73 -9.38
CA ALA A 83 -2.39 1.75 -10.05
C ALA A 83 -2.43 1.14 -11.47
N GLN A 84 -3.54 0.48 -11.86
CA GLN A 84 -3.69 -0.34 -13.07
C GLN A 84 -2.46 -1.24 -13.30
N LEU A 85 -2.06 -1.96 -12.26
CA LEU A 85 -1.00 -2.97 -12.31
C LEU A 85 -1.61 -4.32 -11.98
N ASP A 86 -1.07 -5.38 -12.57
CA ASP A 86 -1.54 -6.75 -12.31
C ASP A 86 -1.02 -7.28 -10.96
N TYR A 87 0.12 -6.76 -10.50
CA TYR A 87 0.73 -7.12 -9.23
C TYR A 87 1.57 -5.97 -8.64
N VAL A 88 1.78 -6.00 -7.33
CA VAL A 88 2.81 -5.19 -6.64
C VAL A 88 4.04 -6.04 -6.36
N ASP A 89 5.23 -5.44 -6.40
CA ASP A 89 6.48 -6.15 -6.09
C ASP A 89 6.61 -6.41 -4.59
N LEU A 90 6.08 -5.49 -3.78
CA LEU A 90 6.03 -5.60 -2.33
C LEU A 90 4.71 -5.05 -1.77
N TYR A 91 4.07 -5.82 -0.89
CA TYR A 91 2.91 -5.38 -0.13
C TYR A 91 3.18 -5.44 1.37
N LEU A 92 3.05 -4.30 2.05
CA LEU A 92 3.39 -4.19 3.48
C LEU A 92 2.14 -3.98 4.34
N ILE A 93 2.10 -4.56 5.54
CA ILE A 93 1.25 -4.03 6.61
C ILE A 93 1.81 -2.66 7.00
N HIS A 94 1.07 -1.56 6.79
CA HIS A 94 1.60 -0.20 6.94
C HIS A 94 1.95 0.15 8.39
N SER A 95 1.18 -0.36 9.35
CA SER A 95 1.35 -0.09 10.78
C SER A 95 0.82 -1.28 11.57
N PRO A 96 1.36 -1.61 12.76
CA PRO A 96 0.78 -2.66 13.60
C PRO A 96 -0.47 -2.20 14.37
N MET A 97 -0.93 -0.95 14.18
CA MET A 97 -2.12 -0.42 14.86
C MET A 97 -3.36 -0.61 13.98
N SER A 98 -4.26 -1.50 14.38
CA SER A 98 -5.54 -1.74 13.69
C SER A 98 -6.56 -0.66 14.05
N LEU A 99 -7.31 -0.19 13.04
CA LEU A 99 -8.36 0.81 13.18
C LEU A 99 -9.71 0.21 12.81
N LYS A 100 -10.79 0.78 13.35
CA LYS A 100 -12.15 0.36 13.03
C LYS A 100 -12.37 0.36 11.49
N PRO A 101 -12.84 -0.73 10.88
CA PRO A 101 -13.12 -0.75 9.46
C PRO A 101 -14.18 0.28 9.05
N GLY A 102 -14.02 0.84 7.86
CA GLY A 102 -14.93 1.85 7.30
C GLY A 102 -14.31 2.60 6.12
N GLU A 103 -15.06 3.57 5.60
CA GLU A 103 -14.62 4.45 4.50
C GLU A 103 -13.60 5.49 4.95
N GLU A 104 -13.67 5.91 6.22
CA GLU A 104 -12.75 6.88 6.80
C GLU A 104 -11.36 6.26 6.99
N LEU A 105 -10.33 6.92 6.48
CA LEU A 105 -8.94 6.48 6.69
C LEU A 105 -8.52 6.57 8.16
N SER A 106 -9.06 7.51 8.92
CA SER A 106 -8.73 7.67 10.35
C SER A 106 -10.03 7.89 11.12
N PRO A 107 -10.80 6.82 11.40
CA PRO A 107 -12.08 6.93 12.09
C PRO A 107 -11.87 7.53 13.48
N THR A 108 -12.66 8.54 13.84
CA THR A 108 -12.60 9.20 15.15
C THR A 108 -13.94 9.19 15.87
N ASP A 109 -13.91 9.15 17.20
CA ASP A 109 -15.09 9.34 18.04
C ASP A 109 -15.52 10.82 18.10
N GLU A 110 -16.58 11.11 18.85
CA GLU A 110 -17.09 12.46 19.07
C GLU A 110 -16.08 13.44 19.71
N ASN A 111 -15.03 12.92 20.34
CA ASN A 111 -13.96 13.70 20.96
C ASN A 111 -12.73 13.84 20.05
N GLY A 112 -12.82 13.37 18.80
CA GLY A 112 -11.72 13.39 17.84
C GLY A 112 -10.63 12.35 18.11
N LYS A 113 -10.88 11.36 18.98
CA LYS A 113 -9.92 10.29 19.25
C LYS A 113 -10.08 9.16 18.24
N VAL A 114 -8.94 8.65 17.75
CA VAL A 114 -8.92 7.54 16.80
C VAL A 114 -9.57 6.29 17.40
N ILE A 115 -10.46 5.65 16.65
CA ILE A 115 -11.15 4.43 17.04
C ILE A 115 -10.32 3.22 16.60
N PHE A 116 -9.66 2.59 17.57
CA PHE A 116 -8.89 1.37 17.36
C PHE A 116 -9.79 0.14 17.17
N ASP A 117 -9.27 -0.86 16.47
CA ASP A 117 -9.80 -2.22 16.44
C ASP A 117 -8.79 -3.17 17.09
N ILE A 118 -9.26 -4.30 17.63
CA ILE A 118 -8.39 -5.34 18.17
C ILE A 118 -8.40 -6.51 17.19
N VAL A 119 -7.31 -6.63 16.43
CA VAL A 119 -7.13 -7.69 15.43
C VAL A 119 -5.82 -8.40 15.73
N ASP A 120 -5.84 -9.72 15.69
CA ASP A 120 -4.62 -10.52 15.72
C ASP A 120 -3.88 -10.37 14.39
N LEU A 121 -2.71 -9.73 14.42
CA LEU A 121 -1.90 -9.46 13.24
C LEU A 121 -1.37 -10.74 12.58
N CYS A 122 -1.31 -11.87 13.28
CA CYS A 122 -0.99 -13.16 12.66
C CYS A 122 -2.05 -13.54 11.63
N THR A 123 -3.33 -13.34 11.94
CA THR A 123 -4.43 -13.59 10.98
C THR A 123 -4.41 -12.61 9.79
N THR A 124 -4.00 -11.35 10.02
CA THR A 124 -3.75 -10.39 8.93
C THR A 124 -2.61 -10.87 8.04
N TRP A 125 -1.54 -11.39 8.65
CA TRP A 125 -0.38 -11.93 7.93
C TRP A 125 -0.73 -13.15 7.08
N GLU A 126 -1.51 -14.11 7.60
CA GLU A 126 -2.02 -15.24 6.81
C GLU A 126 -2.83 -14.79 5.58
N ALA A 127 -3.57 -13.68 5.70
CA ALA A 127 -4.28 -13.09 4.55
C ALA A 127 -3.33 -12.41 3.55
N MET A 128 -2.22 -11.83 4.03
CA MET A 128 -1.15 -11.31 3.17
C MET A 128 -0.44 -12.45 2.41
N GLU A 129 -0.20 -13.60 3.06
CA GLU A 129 0.35 -14.80 2.42
C GLU A 129 -0.54 -15.29 1.29
N LYS A 130 -1.86 -15.34 1.49
CA LYS A 130 -2.83 -15.66 0.43
C LYS A 130 -2.76 -14.68 -0.76
N CYS A 131 -2.46 -13.40 -0.52
CA CYS A 131 -2.27 -12.42 -1.59
C CYS A 131 -0.99 -12.70 -2.39
N LYS A 132 0.07 -13.17 -1.73
CA LYS A 132 1.30 -13.61 -2.38
C LYS A 132 1.07 -14.86 -3.23
N ASP A 133 0.42 -15.88 -2.66
CA ASP A 133 0.12 -17.13 -3.37
C ASP A 133 -0.79 -16.91 -4.58
N ALA A 134 -1.72 -15.96 -4.49
CA ALA A 134 -2.55 -15.53 -5.61
C ALA A 134 -1.80 -14.74 -6.70
N GLY A 135 -0.52 -14.42 -6.49
CA GLY A 135 0.31 -13.66 -7.43
C GLY A 135 0.07 -12.15 -7.46
N LEU A 136 -0.80 -11.62 -6.57
CA LEU A 136 -1.13 -10.19 -6.48
C LEU A 136 0.00 -9.37 -5.85
N ALA A 137 0.81 -10.00 -5.00
CA ALA A 137 2.04 -9.43 -4.44
C ALA A 137 3.20 -10.42 -4.66
N LYS A 138 4.35 -9.95 -5.17
CA LYS A 138 5.54 -10.83 -5.31
C LYS A 138 6.19 -11.11 -3.97
N SER A 139 6.29 -10.09 -3.13
CA SER A 139 6.80 -10.15 -1.76
C SER A 139 5.81 -9.50 -0.80
N ILE A 140 5.85 -9.91 0.46
CA ILE A 140 5.06 -9.32 1.55
C ILE A 140 5.99 -8.96 2.71
N GLY A 141 5.57 -7.98 3.52
CA GLY A 141 6.36 -7.52 4.66
C GLY A 141 5.56 -6.64 5.61
N VAL A 142 6.27 -5.95 6.49
CA VAL A 142 5.69 -5.08 7.51
C VAL A 142 6.41 -3.73 7.58
N SER A 143 5.73 -2.71 8.09
CA SER A 143 6.27 -1.38 8.34
C SER A 143 5.86 -0.91 9.72
N ASN A 144 6.74 -0.17 10.41
CA ASN A 144 6.53 0.33 11.78
C ASN A 144 6.35 -0.76 12.86
N PHE A 145 6.78 -2.00 12.60
CA PHE A 145 6.78 -3.07 13.59
C PHE A 145 8.03 -2.98 14.48
N ASN A 146 7.85 -3.18 15.78
CA ASN A 146 8.97 -3.37 16.70
C ASN A 146 9.42 -4.84 16.73
N ARG A 147 10.54 -5.12 17.41
CA ARG A 147 11.13 -6.47 17.48
C ARG A 147 10.15 -7.52 18.01
N ARG A 148 9.39 -7.21 19.06
CA ARG A 148 8.41 -8.14 19.64
C ARG A 148 7.28 -8.47 18.66
N GLN A 149 6.81 -7.49 17.91
CA GLN A 149 5.78 -7.71 16.88
C GLN A 149 6.33 -8.52 15.69
N LEU A 150 7.60 -8.34 15.33
CA LEU A 150 8.26 -9.21 14.35
C LEU A 150 8.36 -10.65 14.86
N GLU A 151 8.78 -10.85 16.11
CA GLU A 151 8.84 -12.17 16.75
C GLU A 151 7.47 -12.86 16.79
N MET A 152 6.37 -12.11 16.93
CA MET A 152 5.01 -12.67 16.85
C MET A 152 4.64 -13.23 15.47
N ILE A 153 5.17 -12.65 14.38
CA ILE A 153 4.91 -13.13 13.02
C ILE A 153 5.84 -14.30 12.65
N LEU A 154 7.04 -14.35 13.23
CA LEU A 154 8.07 -15.34 12.88
C LEU A 154 7.93 -16.68 13.60
N ASN A 155 7.14 -16.78 14.68
CA ASN A 155 7.00 -17.96 15.54
C ASN A 155 5.54 -18.40 15.67
#